data_AF-A0A922S1G4-F1
#
_entry.id   AF-A0A922S1G4-F1
#
_cell.length_a   1.000
_cell.length_b   1.000
_cell.length_c   1.000
_cell.angle_alpha   90.00
_cell.angle_beta   90.00
_cell.angle_gamma   90.00
#
_symmetry.space_group_name_H-M   'P 1'
#
loop_
_entity.id
_entity.type
_entity.pdbx_description
1 polymer ?
#
loop_
_entity_poly.entity_id
_entity_poly.type
_entity_poly.pdbx_seq_one_letter_code
_entity_poly.pdbx_strand_id
1 'polypeptide(L)'
;MKLICDFSNMEQVMTELKYDSRRAPLGKLSKSQICAGYTALDNISQMIGALSALSQACNTETETKPRGRVKRIVKTNVGDKRKLEEQLLLACNDFYTRIPHDFGMRIPPVIRTMPEVKSKIELLEALSDIEFAVNILKNNQSSTENIIDVNYKRLNCDIKPLRSTDPMYSVRITHTCIPNCFMYLFCFLNCFNE
;
A
#
# COMPACT_ATOMS: atom_id res chain seq x y z
N MET A 1 22.95 11.07 -1.13
CA MET A 1 22.40 10.95 0.24
C MET A 1 21.34 12.00 0.60
N LYS A 2 21.46 13.28 0.20
CA LYS A 2 20.40 14.28 0.43
C LYS A 2 19.00 13.83 -0.02
N LEU A 3 18.89 13.14 -1.15
CA LEU A 3 17.60 12.69 -1.69
C LEU A 3 16.92 11.59 -0.87
N ILE A 4 17.67 10.64 -0.33
CA ILE A 4 17.13 9.43 0.35
C ILE A 4 16.82 9.72 1.82
N CYS A 5 17.58 10.63 2.44
CA CYS A 5 17.39 11.02 3.84
C CYS A 5 16.56 12.31 3.99
N ASP A 6 15.71 12.63 3.00
CA ASP A 6 14.87 13.82 3.02
C ASP A 6 13.53 13.55 3.71
N PHE A 7 13.37 14.08 4.92
CA PHE A 7 12.15 13.94 5.71
C PHE A 7 10.94 14.61 5.05
N SER A 8 11.13 15.69 4.29
CA SER A 8 10.03 16.38 3.62
C SER A 8 9.44 15.52 2.50
N ASN A 9 10.30 14.82 1.75
CA ASN A 9 9.82 13.87 0.74
C ASN A 9 9.11 12.67 1.38
N MET A 10 9.60 12.14 2.51
CA MET A 10 8.91 11.07 3.24
C MET A 10 7.51 11.50 3.71
N GLU A 11 7.37 12.73 4.22
CA GLU A 11 6.07 13.28 4.63
C GLU A 11 5.13 13.53 3.44
N GLN A 12 5.67 13.95 2.29
CA GLN A 12 4.88 14.13 1.08
C GLN A 12 4.27 12.81 0.59
N VAL A 13 5.06 11.74 0.50
CA VAL A 13 4.58 10.39 0.13
C VAL A 13 3.46 9.95 1.07
N MET A 14 3.61 10.23 2.36
CA MET A 14 2.63 9.91 3.38
C MET A 14 1.30 10.66 3.20
N THR A 15 1.39 11.93 2.81
CA THR A 15 0.23 12.79 2.52
C THR A 15 -0.54 12.32 1.28
N GLU A 16 0.17 11.85 0.25
CA GLU A 16 -0.44 11.27 -0.96
C GLU A 16 -1.29 10.04 -0.61
N LEU A 17 -0.82 9.22 0.34
CA LEU A 17 -1.52 8.04 0.87
C LEU A 17 -2.61 8.37 1.91
N LYS A 18 -2.95 9.66 2.09
CA LYS A 18 -4.01 10.19 2.97
C LYS A 18 -3.79 9.98 4.47
N TYR A 19 -2.54 9.87 4.90
CA TYR A 19 -2.20 9.83 6.31
C TYR A 19 -2.08 11.24 6.89
N ASP A 20 -2.47 11.38 8.15
CA ASP A 20 -2.42 12.65 8.87
C ASP A 20 -1.12 12.76 9.68
N SER A 21 -0.08 13.30 9.05
CA SER A 21 1.21 13.57 9.69
C SER A 21 1.14 14.65 10.78
N ARG A 22 0.11 15.51 10.77
CA ARG A 22 -0.09 16.56 11.79
C ARG A 22 -0.53 15.96 13.11
N ARG A 23 -1.41 14.95 13.06
CA ARG A 23 -1.87 14.22 14.26
C ARG A 23 -0.84 13.22 14.74
N ALA A 24 -0.18 12.52 13.84
CA ALA A 24 0.87 11.56 14.16
C ALA A 24 2.10 11.82 13.29
N PRO A 25 3.08 12.60 13.75
CA PRO A 25 4.31 12.80 13.00
C PRO A 25 5.08 11.48 12.91
N LEU A 26 5.74 11.24 11.78
CA LEU A 26 6.44 9.99 11.43
C LEU A 26 7.34 9.45 12.55
N GLY A 27 7.98 10.34 13.32
CA GLY A 27 8.86 9.96 14.41
C GLY A 27 8.19 9.48 15.70
N LYS A 28 6.86 9.51 15.81
CA LYS A 28 6.09 9.04 16.99
C LYS A 28 5.30 7.76 16.73
N LEU A 29 5.25 7.32 15.49
CA LEU A 29 4.54 6.12 15.10
C LEU A 29 5.32 4.88 15.58
N SER A 30 4.66 3.99 16.31
CA SER A 30 5.29 2.78 16.84
C SER A 30 5.03 1.57 15.94
N LYS A 31 5.95 0.60 15.95
CA LYS A 31 5.77 -0.70 15.30
C LYS A 31 4.49 -1.42 15.76
N SER A 32 4.14 -1.29 17.04
CA SER A 32 2.91 -1.85 17.59
C SER A 32 1.66 -1.24 16.98
N GLN A 33 1.68 0.06 16.67
CA GLN A 33 0.56 0.76 16.03
C GLN A 33 0.40 0.33 14.57
N ILE A 34 1.51 0.20 13.83
CA ILE A 34 1.48 -0.34 12.45
C ILE A 34 0.92 -1.76 12.46
N CYS A 35 1.39 -2.60 13.37
CA CYS A 35 0.94 -3.99 13.52
C CYS A 35 -0.57 -4.06 13.81
N ALA A 36 -1.07 -3.23 14.73
CA ALA A 36 -2.50 -3.12 14.99
C ALA A 36 -3.30 -2.66 13.76
N GLY A 37 -2.72 -1.79 12.92
CA GLY A 37 -3.28 -1.41 11.62
C GLY A 37 -3.42 -2.59 10.67
N TYR A 38 -2.40 -3.45 10.57
CA TYR A 38 -2.46 -4.67 9.75
C TYR A 38 -3.54 -5.63 10.24
N THR A 39 -3.65 -5.84 11.56
CA THR A 39 -4.72 -6.67 12.13
C THR A 39 -6.11 -6.12 11.78
N ALA A 40 -6.30 -4.80 11.85
CA ALA A 40 -7.57 -4.19 11.46
C ALA A 40 -7.89 -4.36 9.96
N LEU A 41 -6.89 -4.25 9.07
CA LEU A 41 -7.07 -4.51 7.64
C LEU A 41 -7.36 -5.97 7.32
N ASP A 42 -6.74 -6.90 8.04
CA ASP A 42 -7.02 -8.34 7.87
C ASP A 42 -8.48 -8.65 8.22
N ASN A 43 -8.98 -8.11 9.33
CA ASN A 43 -10.39 -8.22 9.71
C ASN A 43 -11.32 -7.66 8.61
N ILE A 44 -11.00 -6.50 8.02
CA ILE A 44 -11.77 -5.92 6.91
C ILE A 44 -11.75 -6.84 5.68
N SER A 45 -10.58 -7.37 5.32
CA SER A 45 -10.41 -8.30 4.20
C SER A 45 -11.27 -9.55 4.36
N GLN A 46 -11.26 -10.16 5.56
CA GLN A 46 -12.09 -11.32 5.88
C GLN A 46 -13.59 -11.00 5.74
N MET A 47 -14.02 -9.81 6.18
CA MET A 47 -15.43 -9.38 6.08
C MET A 47 -15.87 -9.11 4.64
N ILE A 48 -15.00 -8.51 3.82
CA ILE A 48 -15.26 -8.35 2.38
C ILE A 48 -15.37 -9.71 1.70
N GLY A 49 -14.46 -10.64 2.03
CA GLY A 49 -14.49 -12.02 1.54
C GLY A 49 -15.80 -12.73 1.89
N ALA A 50 -16.22 -12.69 3.15
CA ALA A 50 -17.49 -13.28 3.61
C ALA A 50 -18.72 -12.66 2.90
N LEU A 51 -18.74 -11.34 2.73
CA LEU A 51 -19.82 -10.64 2.06
C LEU A 51 -19.90 -10.99 0.56
N SER A 52 -18.74 -11.20 -0.08
CA SER A 52 -18.65 -11.66 -1.48
C SER A 52 -19.09 -13.12 -1.66
N ALA A 53 -18.82 -13.99 -0.68
CA ALA A 53 -19.26 -15.38 -0.72
C ALA A 53 -20.79 -15.51 -0.60
N LEU A 54 -21.41 -14.69 0.26
CA LEU A 54 -22.88 -14.63 0.41
C LEU A 54 -23.58 -14.12 -0.85
N SER A 55 -22.96 -13.24 -1.64
CA SER A 55 -23.54 -12.72 -2.88
C SER A 55 -23.39 -13.69 -4.07
N GLN A 56 -22.40 -14.59 -4.05
CA GLN A 56 -22.19 -15.57 -5.12
C GLN A 56 -23.09 -16.81 -5.00
N ALA A 57 -23.58 -17.14 -3.81
CA ALA A 57 -24.48 -18.27 -3.58
C ALA A 57 -25.91 -18.08 -4.16
N CYS A 58 -26.26 -16.91 -4.73
CA CYS A 58 -27.60 -16.67 -5.31
C CYS A 58 -27.68 -16.73 -6.84
N ASN A 59 -26.62 -17.12 -7.55
CA ASN A 59 -26.58 -17.14 -9.02
C ASN A 59 -26.43 -18.57 -9.60
N THR A 60 -27.35 -19.50 -9.27
CA THR A 60 -27.56 -20.73 -10.04
C THR A 60 -29.02 -21.19 -10.01
N GLU A 61 -29.94 -20.38 -10.55
CA GLU A 61 -31.25 -20.89 -11.02
C GLU A 61 -31.72 -20.07 -12.24
N THR A 62 -31.54 -20.62 -13.44
CA THR A 62 -32.28 -20.20 -14.65
C THR A 62 -33.03 -21.41 -15.24
N GLU A 63 -34.34 -21.44 -14.94
CA GLU A 63 -35.50 -22.01 -15.67
C GLU A 63 -35.66 -23.56 -15.74
N THR A 64 -36.80 -24.18 -15.36
CA THR A 64 -38.19 -23.95 -15.86
C THR A 64 -39.32 -24.59 -14.98
N LYS A 65 -40.48 -23.90 -14.97
CA LYS A 65 -41.90 -24.37 -14.88
C LYS A 65 -42.62 -24.59 -13.50
N PRO A 66 -43.98 -24.47 -13.45
CA PRO A 66 -44.64 -23.50 -12.56
C PRO A 66 -45.65 -24.09 -11.53
N ARG A 67 -46.11 -23.20 -10.64
CA ARG A 67 -47.35 -23.22 -9.81
C ARG A 67 -47.41 -24.22 -8.64
N GLY A 68 -47.10 -23.69 -7.45
CA GLY A 68 -47.56 -24.20 -6.15
C GLY A 68 -47.52 -23.08 -5.10
N ARG A 69 -48.50 -23.04 -4.19
CA ARG A 69 -48.61 -22.05 -3.10
C ARG A 69 -47.54 -22.29 -2.05
N VAL A 70 -46.37 -21.69 -2.22
CA VAL A 70 -45.30 -21.70 -1.22
C VAL A 70 -45.64 -20.70 -0.12
N LYS A 71 -45.84 -21.18 1.12
CA LYS A 71 -45.78 -20.31 2.30
C LYS A 71 -44.36 -19.72 2.36
N ARG A 72 -44.23 -18.41 2.12
CA ARG A 72 -42.96 -17.67 2.22
C ARG A 72 -42.36 -17.83 3.63
N ILE A 73 -41.41 -18.74 3.75
CA ILE A 73 -40.38 -18.70 4.78
C ILE A 73 -39.23 -17.88 4.17
N VAL A 74 -39.25 -16.57 4.39
CA VAL A 74 -38.15 -15.65 4.02
C VAL A 74 -37.85 -14.81 5.26
N LYS A 75 -37.08 -15.33 6.22
CA LYS A 75 -36.77 -14.58 7.45
C LYS A 75 -35.35 -14.72 8.01
N THR A 76 -34.44 -15.50 7.41
CA THR A 76 -33.09 -15.69 7.99
C THR A 76 -32.00 -14.87 7.27
N ASN A 77 -32.05 -14.67 5.95
CA ASN A 77 -30.89 -14.13 5.21
C ASN A 77 -30.71 -12.60 5.26
N VAL A 78 -31.77 -11.81 5.53
CA VAL A 78 -31.69 -10.33 5.51
C VAL A 78 -31.09 -9.77 6.79
N GLY A 79 -31.32 -10.43 7.93
CA GLY A 79 -30.79 -10.00 9.22
C GLY A 79 -29.27 -10.16 9.31
N ASP A 80 -28.76 -11.27 8.79
CA ASP A 80 -27.35 -11.62 8.89
C ASP A 80 -26.48 -10.77 7.95
N LYS A 81 -26.98 -10.43 6.75
CA LYS A 81 -26.30 -9.47 5.86
C LYS A 81 -26.12 -8.10 6.52
N ARG A 82 -27.16 -7.58 7.18
CA ARG A 82 -27.11 -6.28 7.86
C ARG A 82 -26.12 -6.28 9.02
N LYS A 83 -26.07 -7.37 9.81
CA LYS A 83 -25.08 -7.54 10.89
C LYS A 83 -23.65 -7.58 10.33
N LEU A 84 -23.44 -8.26 9.21
CA LEU A 84 -22.12 -8.36 8.58
C LEU A 84 -21.66 -6.99 8.03
N GLU A 85 -22.57 -6.22 7.43
CA GLU A 85 -22.28 -4.83 6.99
C GLU A 85 -21.96 -3.90 8.17
N GLU A 86 -22.66 -4.06 9.30
CA GLU A 86 -22.37 -3.32 10.53
C GLU A 86 -21.00 -3.69 11.11
N GLN A 87 -20.65 -4.99 11.13
CA GLN A 87 -19.33 -5.45 11.54
C GLN A 87 -18.21 -4.93 10.62
N LEU A 88 -18.44 -4.92 9.31
CA LEU A 88 -17.50 -4.35 8.34
C LEU A 88 -17.27 -2.85 8.61
N LEU A 89 -18.33 -2.09 8.88
CA LEU A 89 -18.24 -0.68 9.21
C LEU A 89 -17.44 -0.46 10.50
N LEU A 90 -17.71 -1.25 11.54
CA LEU A 90 -16.97 -1.19 12.81
C LEU A 90 -15.48 -1.50 12.61
N ALA A 91 -15.15 -2.51 11.80
CA ALA A 91 -13.77 -2.84 11.47
C ALA A 91 -13.06 -1.69 10.72
N CYS A 92 -13.76 -1.02 9.78
CA CYS A 92 -13.23 0.17 9.11
C CYS A 92 -12.97 1.31 10.09
N ASN A 93 -13.89 1.55 11.03
CA ASN A 93 -13.73 2.59 12.06
C ASN A 93 -12.56 2.28 13.00
N ASP A 94 -12.36 1.02 13.38
CA ASP A 94 -11.20 0.60 14.18
C ASP A 94 -9.89 0.90 13.41
N PHE A 95 -9.82 0.55 12.12
CA PHE A 95 -8.66 0.89 11.29
C PHE A 95 -8.35 2.40 11.26
N TYR A 96 -9.35 3.26 11.03
CA TYR A 96 -9.16 4.72 11.02
C TYR A 96 -8.85 5.32 12.40
N THR A 97 -9.17 4.60 13.47
CA THR A 97 -8.79 4.96 14.84
C THR A 97 -7.33 4.59 15.12
N ARG A 98 -6.87 3.43 14.64
CA ARG A 98 -5.48 2.97 14.77
C ARG A 98 -4.52 3.79 13.91
N ILE A 99 -4.91 4.10 12.68
CA ILE A 99 -4.07 4.79 11.69
C ILE A 99 -4.68 6.17 11.39
N PRO A 100 -4.04 7.27 11.80
CA PRO A 100 -4.53 8.61 11.55
C PRO A 100 -4.59 8.93 10.05
N HIS A 101 -5.78 9.27 9.57
CA HIS A 101 -6.02 9.65 8.19
C HIS A 101 -6.54 11.09 8.11
N ASP A 102 -6.19 11.77 7.02
CA ASP A 102 -6.71 13.09 6.71
C ASP A 102 -7.80 13.00 5.63
N PHE A 103 -9.04 13.17 6.06
CA PHE A 103 -10.22 13.26 5.18
C PHE A 103 -10.75 14.70 5.07
N GLY A 104 -10.08 15.68 5.68
CA GLY A 104 -10.60 17.03 5.86
C GLY A 104 -11.94 17.04 6.62
N MET A 105 -12.94 17.73 6.06
CA MET A 105 -14.29 17.82 6.63
C MET A 105 -15.21 16.68 6.17
N ARG A 106 -14.69 15.69 5.45
CA ARG A 106 -15.49 14.58 4.92
C ARG A 106 -15.53 13.42 5.91
N ILE A 107 -16.62 12.67 5.83
CA ILE A 107 -16.77 11.43 6.57
C ILE A 107 -15.78 10.38 6.00
N PRO A 108 -15.07 9.62 6.85
CA PRO A 108 -14.20 8.54 6.39
C PRO A 108 -14.95 7.54 5.49
N PRO A 109 -14.41 7.22 4.30
CA PRO A 109 -15.04 6.27 3.39
C PRO A 109 -14.94 4.83 3.92
N VAL A 110 -15.96 4.01 3.69
CA VAL A 110 -15.95 2.59 4.06
C VAL A 110 -15.13 1.80 3.03
N ILE A 111 -14.23 0.93 3.50
CA ILE A 111 -13.41 0.05 2.65
C ILE A 111 -14.27 -1.16 2.28
N ARG A 112 -14.62 -1.28 0.99
CA ARG A 112 -15.55 -2.32 0.50
C ARG A 112 -14.91 -3.27 -0.50
N THR A 113 -13.80 -2.86 -1.09
CA THR A 113 -13.19 -3.58 -2.20
C THR A 113 -11.76 -3.99 -1.87
N MET A 114 -11.31 -5.13 -2.41
CA MET A 114 -9.92 -5.55 -2.27
C MET A 114 -8.86 -4.56 -2.81
N PRO A 115 -9.06 -3.84 -3.93
CA PRO A 115 -8.09 -2.82 -4.33
C PRO A 115 -7.94 -1.69 -3.29
N GLU A 116 -9.01 -1.28 -2.61
CA GLU A 116 -8.90 -0.29 -1.51
C GLU A 116 -8.08 -0.85 -0.34
N VAL A 117 -8.30 -2.11 0.03
CA VAL A 117 -7.49 -2.79 1.07
C VAL A 117 -6.02 -2.83 0.66
N LYS A 118 -5.71 -3.14 -0.60
CA LYS A 118 -4.32 -3.15 -1.11
C LYS A 118 -3.66 -1.77 -1.01
N SER A 119 -4.38 -0.70 -1.36
CA SER A 119 -3.87 0.66 -1.18
C SER A 119 -3.60 1.00 0.29
N LYS A 120 -4.38 0.43 1.22
CA LYS A 120 -4.12 0.58 2.67
C LYS A 120 -2.99 -0.30 3.19
N ILE A 121 -2.71 -1.43 2.55
CA ILE A 121 -1.51 -2.23 2.82
C ILE A 121 -0.26 -1.45 2.41
N GLU A 122 -0.25 -0.88 1.20
CA GLU A 122 0.84 -0.03 0.70
C GLU A 122 1.13 1.15 1.64
N LEU A 123 0.08 1.76 2.20
CA LEU A 123 0.18 2.76 3.26
C LEU A 123 0.94 2.25 4.50
N LEU A 124 0.62 1.05 4.99
CA LEU A 124 1.26 0.48 6.18
C LEU A 124 2.70 0.02 5.90
N GLU A 125 2.98 -0.44 4.67
CA GLU A 125 4.34 -0.79 4.21
C GLU A 125 5.22 0.46 4.20
N ALA A 126 4.75 1.55 3.57
CA ALA A 126 5.45 2.82 3.57
C ALA A 126 5.70 3.35 4.99
N LEU A 127 4.73 3.22 5.91
CA LEU A 127 4.90 3.59 7.32
C LEU A 127 5.98 2.78 8.02
N SER A 128 6.08 1.48 7.72
CA SER A 128 7.09 0.60 8.30
C SER A 128 8.49 0.98 7.85
N ASP A 129 8.65 1.24 6.55
CA ASP A 129 9.94 1.64 5.98
C ASP A 129 10.40 3.00 6.52
N ILE A 130 9.46 3.95 6.63
CA ILE A 130 9.76 5.27 7.19
C ILE A 130 10.10 5.15 8.68
N GLU A 131 9.35 4.39 9.48
CA GLU A 131 9.68 4.20 10.92
C GLU A 131 11.10 3.66 11.10
N PHE A 132 11.45 2.66 10.29
CA PHE A 132 12.79 2.09 10.29
C PHE A 132 13.86 3.11 9.88
N ALA A 133 13.61 3.88 8.81
CA ALA A 133 14.53 4.92 8.33
C ALA A 133 14.73 6.03 9.37
N VAL A 134 13.64 6.52 9.98
CA VAL A 134 13.68 7.54 11.02
C VAL A 134 14.45 7.03 12.25
N ASN A 135 14.30 5.75 12.60
CA ASN A 135 15.05 5.14 13.70
C ASN A 135 16.56 5.07 13.41
N ILE A 136 16.97 4.73 12.18
CA ILE A 136 18.38 4.76 11.75
C ILE A 136 18.96 6.18 11.86
N LEU A 137 18.17 7.20 11.48
CA LEU A 137 18.64 8.59 11.40
C LEU A 137 18.66 9.35 12.75
N LYS A 138 17.97 8.86 13.79
CA LYS A 138 17.84 9.56 15.09
C LYS A 138 19.03 9.43 16.06
N ASN A 139 19.94 8.48 15.86
CA ASN A 139 21.02 8.20 16.83
C ASN A 139 22.17 9.22 16.78
N ASN A 140 22.05 10.31 17.52
CA ASN A 140 23.02 11.41 17.57
C ASN A 140 24.23 11.09 18.45
N GLN A 141 25.41 10.91 17.83
CA GLN A 141 26.69 11.20 18.47
C GLN A 141 27.23 12.52 17.90
N SER A 142 27.53 13.46 18.79
CA SER A 142 28.11 14.77 18.50
C SER A 142 29.46 14.60 17.81
N SER A 143 29.48 14.81 16.50
CA SER A 143 30.70 14.88 15.71
C SER A 143 30.67 16.16 14.90
N THR A 144 31.85 16.74 14.69
CA THR A 144 32.10 17.89 13.80
C THR A 144 31.97 17.53 12.31
N GLU A 145 31.50 16.31 12.00
CA GLU A 145 31.38 15.78 10.65
C GLU A 145 30.12 16.29 9.94
N ASN A 146 30.13 16.25 8.60
CA ASN A 146 28.97 16.60 7.79
C ASN A 146 27.84 15.59 8.01
N ILE A 147 26.61 16.09 8.23
CA ILE A 147 25.40 15.28 8.46
C ILE A 147 25.19 14.23 7.36
N ILE A 148 25.54 14.57 6.11
CA ILE A 148 25.41 13.68 4.95
C ILE A 148 26.31 12.45 5.10
N ASP A 149 27.54 12.64 5.56
CA ASP A 149 28.54 11.58 5.70
C ASP A 149 28.21 10.69 6.91
N VAL A 150 27.74 11.30 8.00
CA VAL A 150 27.21 10.57 9.16
C VAL A 150 26.05 9.68 8.75
N ASN A 151 25.10 10.21 7.96
CA ASN A 151 23.97 9.44 7.45
C ASN A 151 24.40 8.33 6.48
N TYR A 152 25.41 8.59 5.64
CA TYR A 152 26.00 7.56 4.78
C TYR A 152 26.56 6.39 5.59
N LYS A 153 27.37 6.68 6.62
CA LYS A 153 27.97 5.66 7.50
C LYS A 153 26.90 4.82 8.21
N ARG A 154 25.80 5.42 8.65
CA ARG A 154 24.67 4.73 9.33
C ARG A 154 23.97 3.70 8.45
N LEU A 155 23.94 3.91 7.13
CA LEU A 155 23.32 2.97 6.21
C LEU A 155 24.14 1.67 6.07
N ASN A 156 25.41 1.66 6.51
CA ASN A 156 26.31 0.50 6.47
C ASN A 156 26.35 -0.19 5.08
N CYS A 157 26.29 0.62 4.03
CA CYS A 157 26.26 0.18 2.64
C CYS A 157 27.32 0.92 1.83
N ASP A 158 28.17 0.20 1.10
CA ASP A 158 29.19 0.79 0.23
C ASP A 158 28.58 1.13 -1.14
N ILE A 159 28.23 2.40 -1.34
CA ILE A 159 27.68 2.91 -2.59
C ILE A 159 28.76 3.69 -3.33
N LYS A 160 29.31 3.08 -4.39
CA LYS A 160 30.33 3.69 -5.25
C LYS A 160 29.70 4.16 -6.56
N PRO A 161 29.94 5.41 -7.01
CA PRO A 161 29.47 5.87 -8.31
C PRO A 161 30.21 5.12 -9.41
N LEU A 162 29.45 4.59 -10.36
CA LEU A 162 30.00 3.93 -11.55
C LEU A 162 30.30 4.96 -12.63
N ARG A 163 31.46 4.84 -13.29
CA ARG A 163 31.82 5.71 -14.42
C ARG A 163 31.04 5.31 -15.66
N SER A 164 30.73 6.29 -16.50
CA SER A 164 30.03 6.06 -17.77
C SER A 164 30.78 5.17 -18.75
N THR A 165 32.10 5.09 -18.62
CA THR A 165 32.99 4.27 -19.45
C THR A 165 33.04 2.80 -19.02
N ASP A 166 32.50 2.46 -17.86
CA ASP A 166 32.54 1.09 -17.35
C ASP A 166 31.57 0.19 -18.15
N PRO A 167 31.98 -1.01 -18.59
CA PRO A 167 31.09 -1.93 -19.30
C PRO A 167 29.80 -2.24 -18.50
N MET A 168 29.88 -2.27 -17.17
CA MET A 168 28.71 -2.47 -16.30
C MET A 168 27.69 -1.32 -16.41
N TYR A 169 28.12 -0.10 -16.73
CA TYR A 169 27.24 1.05 -16.94
C TYR A 169 26.40 0.87 -18.21
N SER A 170 27.02 0.35 -19.28
CA SER A 170 26.35 0.09 -20.55
C SER A 170 25.26 -0.98 -20.45
N VAL A 171 25.52 -2.07 -19.72
CA VAL A 171 24.56 -3.17 -19.48
C VAL A 171 23.36 -2.70 -18.67
N ARG A 172 23.57 -1.80 -17.70
CA ARG A 172 22.47 -1.22 -16.92
C ARG A 172 21.54 -0.39 -17.81
N ILE A 173 22.10 0.47 -18.66
CA ILE A 173 21.31 1.34 -19.55
C ILE A 173 20.45 0.51 -20.48
N THR A 174 21.00 -0.53 -21.12
CA THR A 174 20.22 -1.37 -22.03
C THR A 174 19.04 -2.02 -21.29
N HIS A 175 19.26 -2.62 -20.12
CA HIS A 175 18.17 -3.27 -19.39
C HIS A 175 17.11 -2.30 -18.85
N THR A 176 17.48 -1.06 -18.47
CA THR A 176 16.51 -0.05 -17.97
C THR A 176 15.83 0.75 -19.07
N CYS A 177 16.42 0.88 -20.26
CA CYS A 177 15.83 1.57 -21.42
C CYS A 177 15.01 0.65 -22.33
N ILE A 178 14.99 -0.67 -22.06
CA ILE A 178 14.17 -1.66 -22.78
C ILE A 178 12.92 -2.13 -21.97
N PRO A 179 12.17 -1.34 -21.16
CA PRO A 179 10.93 -1.85 -20.59
C PRO A 179 9.80 -1.98 -21.62
N ASN A 180 9.94 -1.38 -22.81
CA ASN A 180 8.91 -1.36 -23.86
C ASN A 180 9.46 -1.35 -25.29
N CYS A 181 10.68 -1.87 -25.52
CA CYS A 181 11.18 -2.00 -26.88
C CYS A 181 10.76 -3.34 -27.49
N PHE A 182 9.44 -3.59 -27.54
CA PHE A 182 8.79 -4.53 -28.46
C PHE A 182 8.84 -4.03 -29.92
N MET A 183 9.82 -3.19 -30.24
CA MET A 183 10.19 -2.68 -31.56
C MET A 183 11.64 -3.05 -31.92
N TYR A 184 12.29 -3.96 -31.17
CA TYR A 184 13.60 -4.51 -31.51
C TYR A 184 13.61 -5.52 -32.66
N LEU A 185 12.67 -5.45 -33.61
CA LEU A 185 12.76 -6.23 -34.85
C LEU A 185 12.93 -5.39 -36.12
N PHE A 186 12.79 -4.06 -36.07
CA PHE A 186 12.89 -3.23 -37.29
C PHE A 186 14.21 -2.48 -37.48
N CYS A 187 14.97 -2.22 -36.40
CA CYS A 187 16.28 -1.55 -36.53
C CYS A 187 17.47 -2.49 -36.72
N PHE A 188 17.40 -3.75 -36.26
CA PHE A 188 18.54 -4.68 -36.44
C PHE A 188 18.63 -5.26 -37.86
N LEU A 189 17.56 -5.20 -38.65
CA LEU A 189 17.54 -5.69 -40.05
C LEU A 189 17.86 -4.61 -41.11
N ASN A 190 18.01 -3.33 -40.71
CA ASN A 190 18.40 -2.25 -41.63
C ASN A 190 19.85 -1.75 -41.44
N CYS A 191 20.64 -2.36 -40.57
CA CYS A 191 22.09 -2.08 -40.46
C CYS A 191 22.98 -3.09 -41.22
N PHE A 192 22.40 -3.89 -42.13
CA PHE A 192 23.15 -4.85 -42.97
C PHE A 192 22.92 -4.65 -44.48
N ASN A 193 22.56 -3.42 -44.89
CA ASN A 193 22.59 -3.00 -46.30
C ASN A 193 22.83 -1.48 -46.36
N GLU A 194 24.06 -1.06 -46.10
CA GLU A 194 24.82 -0.10 -46.92
C GLU A 194 26.32 -0.21 -46.60
#